data_AF-A0A1G8GRX9-F1
#
_entry.id   AF-A0A1G8GRX9-F1
#
_cell.length_a   1.000
_cell.length_b   1.000
_cell.length_c   1.000
_cell.angle_alpha   90.00
_cell.angle_beta   90.00
_cell.angle_gamma   90.00
#
_symmetry.space_group_name_H-M   'P 1'
#
loop_
_entity.id
_entity.type
_entity.pdbx_description
1 polymer ?
#
loop_
_entity_poly.entity_id
_entity_poly.type
_entity_poly.pdbx_seq_one_letter_code
_entity_poly.pdbx_strand_id
1 'polypeptide(L)'
;MKKLIVLAILGLATTLPALAQRDPDTYEHDRRYCASGRSGVDFNTCMWRVQRDREERYERREQRAYEREQRRDYDRRERWAEQPPPPPAYRQWDTPPPGEQPRLSDMQQRALDNCNLLAPRDQPRCRATVMSTVR
;
A
#
# COMPACT_ATOMS: atom_id res chain seq x y z
N MET A 1 -9.97 37.66 -1.70
CA MET A 1 -9.98 36.23 -1.28
C MET A 1 -11.29 35.90 -0.58
N LYS A 2 -12.35 35.54 -1.33
CA LYS A 2 -13.69 35.21 -0.78
C LYS A 2 -14.47 34.20 -1.65
N LYS A 3 -13.77 33.49 -2.55
CA LYS A 3 -14.39 32.57 -3.53
C LYS A 3 -13.89 31.13 -3.43
N LEU A 4 -13.25 30.75 -2.31
CA LEU A 4 -12.69 29.41 -2.14
C LEU A 4 -13.36 28.59 -1.02
N ILE A 5 -14.37 29.12 -0.33
CA ILE A 5 -14.99 28.45 0.82
C ILE A 5 -16.20 27.58 0.41
N VAL A 6 -16.80 27.82 -0.75
CA VAL A 6 -18.04 27.12 -1.17
C VAL A 6 -17.78 25.70 -1.70
N LEU A 7 -16.55 25.37 -2.10
CA LEU A 7 -16.24 24.07 -2.70
C LEU A 7 -16.00 22.93 -1.67
N ALA A 8 -15.85 23.23 -0.38
CA ALA A 8 -15.56 22.21 0.62
C ALA A 8 -16.81 21.53 1.23
N ILE A 9 -18.01 22.13 1.08
CA ILE A 9 -19.23 21.63 1.75
C ILE A 9 -20.06 20.71 0.82
N LEU A 10 -19.88 20.80 -0.49
CA LEU A 10 -20.54 19.92 -1.46
C LEU A 10 -19.91 18.52 -1.59
N GLY A 11 -18.74 18.28 -0.98
CA GLY A 11 -18.05 16.99 -1.03
C GLY A 11 -18.52 15.95 -0.01
N LEU A 12 -19.32 16.35 0.99
CA LEU A 12 -19.77 15.47 2.08
C LEU A 12 -21.22 14.99 1.94
N ALA A 13 -21.95 15.44 0.92
CA ALA A 13 -23.34 15.02 0.67
C ALA A 13 -23.47 13.79 -0.24
N THR A 14 -22.36 13.26 -0.78
CA THR A 14 -22.38 12.08 -1.66
C THR A 14 -22.10 10.77 -0.92
N THR A 15 -21.92 10.80 0.40
CA THR A 15 -21.58 9.60 1.19
C THR A 15 -22.75 9.11 2.02
N LEU A 16 -23.90 8.82 1.39
CA LEU A 16 -24.89 7.87 1.91
C LEU A 16 -25.72 7.30 0.73
N PRO A 17 -26.01 5.99 0.66
CA PRO A 17 -25.24 4.87 1.17
C PRO A 17 -24.93 3.83 0.08
N ALA A 18 -23.93 2.99 0.35
CA ALA A 18 -23.67 1.72 -0.32
C ALA A 18 -24.75 0.66 0.01
N LEU A 19 -26.03 1.04 -0.06
CA LEU A 19 -27.17 0.18 0.17
C LEU A 19 -28.06 0.27 -1.07
N ALA A 20 -28.35 -0.89 -1.68
CA ALA A 20 -29.20 -1.05 -2.86
C ALA A 20 -28.51 -0.94 -4.23
N GLN A 21 -27.40 -1.65 -4.44
CA GLN A 21 -27.25 -2.41 -5.69
C GLN A 21 -28.14 -3.65 -5.64
N ARG A 22 -29.45 -3.44 -5.42
CA ARG A 22 -30.45 -4.48 -5.60
C ARG A 22 -30.62 -4.53 -7.11
N ASP A 23 -29.79 -5.33 -7.78
CA ASP A 23 -29.78 -5.48 -9.24
C ASP A 23 -31.23 -5.60 -9.74
N PRO A 24 -31.83 -4.54 -10.32
CA PRO A 24 -33.25 -4.54 -10.68
C PRO A 24 -33.53 -5.66 -11.68
N ASP A 25 -32.53 -5.95 -12.53
CA ASP A 25 -32.55 -7.03 -13.52
C ASP A 25 -32.70 -8.41 -12.87
N THR A 26 -32.08 -8.64 -11.70
CA THR A 26 -32.16 -9.94 -11.03
C THR A 26 -33.52 -10.18 -10.40
N TYR A 27 -34.10 -9.16 -9.77
CA TYR A 27 -35.45 -9.25 -9.22
C TYR A 27 -36.49 -9.44 -10.33
N GLU A 28 -36.35 -8.73 -11.46
CA GLU A 28 -37.24 -8.91 -12.60
C GLU A 28 -37.12 -10.31 -13.23
N HIS A 29 -35.91 -10.84 -13.34
CA HIS A 29 -35.67 -12.19 -13.84
C HIS A 29 -36.36 -13.24 -12.94
N ASP A 30 -36.18 -13.13 -11.63
CA ASP A 30 -36.78 -14.05 -10.66
C ASP A 30 -38.31 -13.96 -10.68
N ARG A 31 -38.84 -12.75 -10.80
CA ARG A 31 -40.29 -12.52 -10.98
C ARG A 31 -40.82 -13.19 -12.24
N ARG A 32 -40.13 -13.06 -13.38
CA ARG A 32 -40.54 -13.71 -14.64
C ARG A 32 -40.47 -15.23 -14.53
N TYR A 33 -39.42 -15.77 -13.91
CA TYR A 33 -39.27 -17.21 -13.67
C TYR A 33 -40.39 -17.76 -12.77
N CYS A 34 -40.71 -17.08 -11.68
CA CYS A 34 -41.79 -17.49 -10.78
C CYS A 34 -43.18 -17.30 -11.42
N ALA A 35 -43.36 -16.28 -12.24
CA ALA A 35 -44.61 -16.06 -12.98
C ALA A 35 -44.82 -17.06 -14.12
N SER A 36 -43.75 -17.64 -14.67
CA SER A 36 -43.86 -18.61 -15.76
C SER A 36 -44.34 -19.99 -15.29
N GLY A 37 -44.53 -20.21 -13.99
CA GLY A 37 -44.96 -21.49 -13.42
C GLY A 37 -43.94 -22.62 -13.51
N ARG A 38 -42.71 -22.35 -13.99
CA ARG A 38 -41.64 -23.36 -14.15
C ARG A 38 -41.14 -23.93 -12.83
N SER A 39 -41.32 -23.18 -11.74
CA SER A 39 -40.90 -23.55 -10.39
C SER A 39 -41.72 -24.71 -9.80
N GLY A 40 -42.89 -25.03 -10.36
CA GLY A 40 -43.79 -26.07 -9.86
C GLY A 40 -44.47 -25.72 -8.52
N VAL A 41 -44.38 -24.47 -8.07
CA VAL A 41 -44.99 -23.96 -6.83
C VAL A 41 -45.69 -22.62 -7.10
N ASP A 42 -46.50 -22.14 -6.16
CA ASP A 42 -47.13 -20.82 -6.30
C ASP A 42 -46.10 -19.69 -6.35
N PHE A 43 -46.51 -18.55 -6.92
CA PHE A 43 -45.65 -17.40 -7.14
C PHE A 43 -44.98 -16.91 -5.84
N ASN A 44 -45.72 -16.84 -4.73
CA ASN A 44 -45.21 -16.31 -3.47
C ASN A 44 -44.19 -17.27 -2.86
N THR A 45 -44.46 -18.58 -2.86
CA THR A 45 -43.53 -19.60 -2.41
C THR A 45 -42.25 -19.64 -3.26
N CYS A 46 -42.38 -19.49 -4.58
CA CYS A 46 -41.23 -19.40 -5.48
C CYS A 46 -40.36 -18.19 -5.13
N MET A 47 -40.96 -17.00 -5.04
CA MET A 47 -40.24 -15.76 -4.73
C MET A 47 -39.55 -15.83 -3.36
N TRP A 48 -40.23 -16.41 -2.36
CA TRP A 48 -39.66 -16.59 -1.03
C TRP A 48 -38.44 -17.52 -1.06
N ARG A 49 -38.52 -18.66 -1.75
CA ARG A 49 -37.39 -19.60 -1.88
C ARG A 49 -36.20 -18.98 -2.57
N VAL A 50 -36.43 -18.29 -3.70
CA VAL A 50 -35.34 -17.68 -4.46
C VAL A 50 -34.64 -16.58 -3.65
N GLN A 51 -35.40 -15.75 -2.92
CA GLN A 51 -34.80 -14.75 -2.03
C GLN A 51 -33.99 -15.40 -0.91
N ARG A 52 -34.53 -16.44 -0.26
CA ARG A 52 -33.83 -17.14 0.82
C ARG A 52 -32.54 -17.82 0.33
N ASP A 53 -32.60 -18.53 -0.78
CA ASP A 53 -31.42 -19.16 -1.40
C ASP A 53 -30.33 -18.12 -1.74
N ARG A 54 -30.76 -16.92 -2.14
CA ARG A 54 -29.85 -15.82 -2.43
C ARG A 54 -29.21 -15.28 -1.16
N GLU A 55 -29.99 -15.02 -0.11
CA GLU A 55 -29.50 -14.59 1.20
C GLU A 55 -28.48 -15.59 1.76
N GLU A 56 -28.79 -16.89 1.74
CA GLU A 56 -27.87 -17.95 2.18
C GLU A 56 -26.54 -17.93 1.41
N ARG A 57 -26.57 -17.63 0.10
CA ARG A 57 -25.34 -17.49 -0.71
C ARG A 57 -24.53 -16.25 -0.33
N TYR A 58 -25.20 -15.13 -0.04
CA TYR A 58 -24.53 -13.91 0.42
C TYR A 58 -23.86 -14.12 1.77
N GLU A 59 -24.58 -14.67 2.74
CA GLU A 59 -24.05 -14.98 4.08
C GLU A 59 -22.84 -15.91 4.00
N ARG A 60 -22.93 -16.99 3.21
CA ARG A 60 -21.82 -17.92 3.02
C ARG A 60 -20.60 -17.25 2.38
N ARG A 61 -20.81 -16.32 1.44
CA ARG A 61 -19.73 -15.56 0.80
C ARG A 61 -19.08 -14.61 1.79
N GLU A 62 -19.87 -13.91 2.58
CA GLU A 62 -19.41 -12.99 3.60
C GLU A 62 -18.61 -13.71 4.69
N GLN A 63 -19.12 -14.85 5.19
CA GLN A 63 -18.43 -15.66 6.18
C GLN A 63 -17.04 -16.12 5.69
N ARG A 64 -16.93 -16.55 4.42
CA ARG A 64 -15.64 -16.91 3.81
C ARG A 64 -14.70 -15.71 3.67
N ALA A 65 -15.24 -14.53 3.39
CA ALA A 65 -14.44 -13.31 3.31
C ALA A 65 -13.88 -12.94 4.69
N TYR A 66 -14.73 -13.00 5.72
CA TYR A 66 -14.35 -12.74 7.10
C TYR A 66 -13.30 -13.74 7.62
N GLU A 67 -13.46 -15.04 7.34
CA GLU A 67 -12.46 -16.05 7.72
C GLU A 67 -11.10 -15.79 7.05
N ARG A 68 -11.11 -15.43 5.76
CA ARG A 68 -9.89 -15.09 5.02
C ARG A 68 -9.22 -13.84 5.61
N GLU A 69 -10.00 -12.86 6.03
CA GLU A 69 -9.49 -11.65 6.67
C GLU A 69 -8.89 -11.96 8.04
N GLN A 70 -9.55 -12.75 8.87
CA GLN A 70 -9.00 -13.19 10.15
C GLN A 70 -7.66 -13.91 9.99
N ARG A 71 -7.55 -14.84 9.04
CA ARG A 71 -6.28 -15.54 8.76
C ARG A 71 -5.17 -14.56 8.41
N ARG A 72 -5.46 -13.57 7.56
CA ARG A 72 -4.48 -12.51 7.22
C ARG A 72 -4.08 -11.66 8.42
N ASP A 73 -5.01 -11.36 9.32
CA ASP A 73 -4.71 -10.61 10.53
C ASP A 73 -3.81 -11.43 11.46
N TYR A 74 -4.09 -12.73 11.59
CA TYR A 74 -3.27 -13.65 12.37
C TYR A 74 -1.84 -13.75 11.81
N ASP A 75 -1.68 -14.05 10.52
CA ASP A 75 -0.37 -14.12 9.85
C ASP A 75 0.41 -12.80 9.97
N ARG A 76 -0.30 -11.67 9.92
CA ARG A 76 0.29 -10.34 10.10
C ARG A 76 0.82 -10.17 11.53
N ARG A 77 0.05 -10.58 12.55
CA ARG A 77 0.48 -10.51 13.94
C ARG A 77 1.67 -11.42 14.20
N GLU A 78 1.68 -12.64 13.65
CA GLU A 78 2.83 -13.55 13.75
C GLU A 78 4.09 -12.93 13.16
N ARG A 79 3.99 -12.33 11.96
CA ARG A 79 5.11 -11.62 11.33
C ARG A 79 5.67 -10.47 12.18
N TRP A 80 4.81 -9.76 12.92
CA TRP A 80 5.26 -8.69 13.82
C TRP A 80 5.82 -9.22 15.14
N ALA A 81 5.40 -10.40 15.57
CA ALA A 81 5.90 -11.09 16.76
C ALA A 81 7.22 -11.83 16.48
N GLU A 82 7.49 -12.20 15.23
CA GLU A 82 8.79 -12.71 14.79
C GLU A 82 9.87 -11.63 14.95
N GLN A 83 10.87 -11.93 15.79
CA GLN A 83 12.09 -11.13 15.84
C GLN A 83 12.68 -11.08 14.42
N PRO A 84 13.08 -9.89 13.92
CA PRO A 84 13.75 -9.82 12.63
C PRO A 84 14.96 -10.75 12.66
N PRO A 85 15.22 -11.50 11.58
CA PRO A 85 16.40 -12.34 11.52
C PRO A 85 17.62 -11.46 11.85
N PRO A 86 18.59 -11.97 12.64
CA PRO A 86 19.79 -11.21 12.93
C PRO A 86 20.36 -10.71 11.59
N PRO A 87 20.77 -9.44 11.49
CA PRO A 87 21.31 -8.91 10.24
C PRO A 87 22.36 -9.87 9.73
N PRO A 88 22.40 -10.15 8.41
CA PRO A 88 23.40 -11.06 7.87
C PRO A 88 24.75 -10.59 8.39
N ALA A 89 25.47 -11.48 9.07
CA ALA A 89 26.85 -11.21 9.42
C ALA A 89 27.57 -11.02 8.09
N TYR A 90 27.74 -9.75 7.70
CA TYR A 90 28.57 -9.39 6.58
C TYR A 90 29.92 -10.03 6.90
N ARG A 91 30.25 -11.09 6.16
CA ARG A 91 31.60 -11.62 6.15
C ARG A 91 32.49 -10.41 5.92
N GLN A 92 33.38 -10.14 6.88
CA GLN A 92 34.31 -9.01 6.91
C GLN A 92 35.37 -9.08 5.79
N TRP A 93 35.08 -9.74 4.66
CA TRP A 93 35.98 -9.72 3.53
C TRP A 93 35.97 -8.30 2.95
N ASP A 94 37.13 -7.65 3.11
CA ASP A 94 37.54 -6.38 2.52
C ASP A 94 37.10 -5.09 3.21
N THR A 95 37.19 -5.00 4.54
CA THR A 95 37.56 -3.71 5.12
C THR A 95 39.07 -3.58 4.94
N PRO A 96 39.58 -2.63 4.11
CA PRO A 96 41.01 -2.32 4.15
C PRO A 96 41.37 -2.03 5.61
N PRO A 97 42.55 -2.43 6.10
CA PRO A 97 43.01 -1.96 7.40
C PRO A 97 42.80 -0.44 7.47
N PRO A 98 42.50 0.18 8.63
CA PRO A 98 42.58 1.62 8.80
C PRO A 98 44.06 2.04 8.70
N GLY A 99 44.66 1.80 7.54
CA GLY A 99 46.00 2.11 7.14
C GLY A 99 45.91 3.41 6.37
N GLU A 100 46.41 4.46 7.02
CA GLU A 100 46.91 5.67 6.38
C GLU A 100 45.90 6.36 5.47
N GLN A 101 44.99 7.15 6.08
CA GLN A 101 44.55 8.36 5.38
C GLN A 101 45.82 9.06 4.86
N PRO A 102 45.91 9.32 3.56
CA PRO A 102 47.14 9.86 3.02
C PRO A 102 47.38 11.20 3.71
N ARG A 103 48.54 11.34 4.34
CA ARG A 103 48.83 12.51 5.20
C ARG A 103 48.91 13.73 4.29
N LEU A 104 47.81 14.47 4.22
CA LEU A 104 47.71 15.71 3.48
C LEU A 104 48.75 16.68 4.05
N SER A 105 49.57 17.25 3.17
CA SER A 105 50.37 18.42 3.54
C SER A 105 49.46 19.58 3.92
N ASP A 106 49.95 20.53 4.73
CA ASP A 106 49.18 21.71 5.16
C ASP A 106 48.57 22.48 3.99
N MET A 107 49.26 22.54 2.85
CA MET A 107 48.75 23.17 1.63
C MET A 107 47.61 22.38 0.99
N GLN A 108 47.68 21.05 0.99
CA GLN A 108 46.62 20.18 0.45
C GLN A 108 45.38 20.19 1.35
N GLN A 109 45.56 20.23 2.67
CA GLN A 109 44.46 20.40 3.61
C GLN A 109 43.72 21.73 3.35
N ARG A 110 44.47 22.84 3.26
CA ARG A 110 43.89 24.14 2.95
C ARG A 110 43.19 24.18 1.59
N ALA A 111 43.74 23.50 0.58
CA ALA A 111 43.10 23.40 -0.74
C ALA A 111 41.78 22.60 -0.69
N LEU A 112 41.73 21.52 0.09
CA LEU A 112 40.50 20.76 0.33
C LEU A 112 39.44 21.57 1.07
N ASP A 113 39.84 22.33 2.09
CA ASP A 113 38.92 23.17 2.86
C ASP A 113 38.33 24.29 1.97
N ASN A 114 39.13 24.87 1.09
CA ASN A 114 38.69 25.87 0.11
C ASN A 114 37.69 25.33 -0.91
N CYS A 115 37.68 24.02 -1.20
CA CYS A 115 36.68 23.43 -2.09
C CYS A 115 35.24 23.64 -1.56
N ASN A 116 35.05 23.83 -0.25
CA ASN A 116 33.72 24.08 0.34
C ASN A 116 33.16 25.47 0.00
N LEU A 117 34.00 26.40 -0.49
CA LEU A 117 33.58 27.73 -0.93
C LEU A 117 32.96 27.72 -2.34
N LEU A 118 33.10 26.61 -3.07
CA LEU A 118 32.51 26.43 -4.38
C LEU A 118 31.04 25.99 -4.29
N ALA A 119 30.30 26.20 -5.38
CA ALA A 119 28.93 25.70 -5.50
C ALA A 119 28.89 24.17 -5.27
N PRO A 120 27.84 23.61 -4.62
CA PRO A 120 27.78 22.19 -4.25
C PRO A 120 28.05 21.21 -5.39
N ARG A 121 27.73 21.59 -6.62
CA ARG A 121 27.95 20.79 -7.82
C ARG A 121 29.43 20.63 -8.19
N ASP A 122 30.28 21.60 -7.83
CA ASP A 122 31.70 21.65 -8.19
C ASP A 122 32.61 21.15 -7.07
N GLN A 123 32.10 21.09 -5.84
CA GLN A 123 32.79 20.53 -4.67
C GLN A 123 33.36 19.11 -4.90
N PRO A 124 32.63 18.12 -5.46
CA PRO A 124 33.18 16.78 -5.64
C PRO A 124 34.34 16.75 -6.64
N ARG A 125 34.28 17.59 -7.69
CA ARG A 125 35.35 17.70 -8.68
C ARG A 125 36.60 18.32 -8.08
N CYS A 126 36.44 19.42 -7.33
CA CYS A 126 37.55 20.07 -6.64
C CYS A 126 38.25 19.13 -5.65
N ARG A 127 37.48 18.41 -4.83
CA ARG A 127 38.03 17.43 -3.88
C ARG A 127 38.78 16.30 -4.58
N ALA A 128 38.23 15.76 -5.68
CA ALA A 128 38.88 14.73 -6.46
C ALA A 128 40.22 15.20 -7.06
N THR A 129 40.27 16.44 -7.58
CA THR A 129 41.51 17.03 -8.10
C THR A 129 42.56 17.17 -7.00
N VAL A 130 42.22 17.71 -5.83
CA VAL A 130 43.19 17.82 -4.73
C VAL A 130 43.66 16.43 -4.28
N MET A 131 42.74 15.47 -4.10
CA MET A 131 43.09 14.10 -3.70
C MET A 131 43.98 13.38 -4.73
N SER A 132 43.87 13.71 -6.02
CA SER A 132 44.73 13.15 -7.07
C SER A 132 46.20 13.61 -6.98
N THR A 133 46.48 14.68 -6.24
CA THR A 133 47.84 15.18 -5.99
C THR A 133 48.48 14.63 -4.71
N VAL A 134 47.72 13.87 -3.94
CA VAL A 134 48.20 13.26 -2.70
C VAL A 134 48.91 11.96 -3.06
N ARG A 135 50.15 11.81 -2.59
CA ARG A 135 51.01 10.63 -2.82
C ARG A 135 51.07 9.79 -1.57
#